data_AF-A0A2A5X8K4-F1
#
_entry.id   AF-A0A2A5X8K4-F1
#
_cell.length_a   1.000
_cell.length_b   1.000
_cell.length_c   1.000
_cell.angle_alpha   90.00
_cell.angle_beta   90.00
_cell.angle_gamma   90.00
#
_symmetry.space_group_name_H-M   'P 1'
#
loop_
_entity.id
_entity.type
_entity.pdbx_description
1 polymer ?
#
loop_
_entity_poly.entity_id
_entity_poly.type
_entity_poly.pdbx_seq_one_letter_code
_entity_poly.pdbx_strand_id
1 'polypeptide(L)'
;MKIKNFKFIAGSLSALAFIACSEDEPTVEYVTNTVTETVVETVEVEVEAPTYVIDSDITEDTTLDASVVWTLDGRVFVKDGVTLTIPAGTIIKATGGTGTNASVLVVAQGGKIEAAGTADKPIIMTSVADDIEVGQLAGSNLDQNVRGLWGGLIVLGKAHVHGDDPAGAVTQQIEGIPADVAEGLYGGSDDSDSSGTLTYVSVRHGGAEIGADNEINGITFGGVGNGTTLDNLEVVGNVDDGVEFFGGSVNATNIIVWGQGDDAVDIDQAYDGTIDNVMIIQEAAGDHGLEIDGPKAGADVNKPFTLQNVTIIGNADNAKNAIADFRDGANGTVKNVLVYGLTSSSNVELDKAPDVTRFTDGELTFTAWEVVVPEGATLDGIFDNKVDDTTFQNGFATSISSADAATVGATNVFSWSYYGQKN
;
A
#
# COMPACT_ATOMS: atom_id res chain seq x y z
N MET A 1 -89.93 -16.33 31.25
CA MET A 1 -90.18 -17.24 32.40
C MET A 1 -88.87 -17.39 33.18
N LYS A 2 -88.94 -17.18 34.49
CA LYS A 2 -87.95 -17.49 35.56
C LYS A 2 -86.71 -16.59 35.77
N ILE A 3 -86.91 -15.75 36.79
CA ILE A 3 -86.05 -15.26 37.89
C ILE A 3 -84.99 -16.28 38.39
N LYS A 4 -83.79 -15.78 38.76
CA LYS A 4 -83.03 -15.91 40.05
C LYS A 4 -81.55 -15.51 39.81
N ASN A 5 -81.08 -14.33 40.22
CA ASN A 5 -80.47 -13.94 41.51
C ASN A 5 -79.28 -14.82 41.97
N PHE A 6 -78.07 -14.25 42.08
CA PHE A 6 -77.48 -13.91 43.39
C PHE A 6 -76.26 -12.96 43.28
N LYS A 7 -76.17 -12.03 44.23
CA LYS A 7 -75.15 -10.97 44.41
C LYS A 7 -73.98 -11.48 45.27
N PHE A 8 -72.83 -10.83 45.16
CA PHE A 8 -72.03 -10.46 46.34
C PHE A 8 -71.51 -9.03 46.20
N ILE A 9 -71.80 -8.23 47.23
CA ILE A 9 -71.29 -6.88 47.53
C ILE A 9 -70.64 -7.00 48.91
N ALA A 10 -69.46 -6.43 49.09
CA ALA A 10 -68.92 -5.79 50.32
C ALA A 10 -67.39 -5.68 50.14
N GLY A 11 -66.70 -4.59 50.46
CA GLY A 11 -67.08 -3.35 51.10
C GLY A 11 -65.90 -2.79 51.91
N SER A 12 -65.73 -1.46 51.84
CA SER A 12 -65.17 -0.55 52.86
C SER A 12 -63.67 -0.63 53.23
N LEU A 13 -62.96 0.41 53.71
CA LEU A 13 -63.07 1.87 53.77
C LEU A 13 -61.94 2.37 54.72
N SER A 14 -61.27 3.50 54.41
CA SER A 14 -60.60 4.45 55.35
C SER A 14 -59.35 3.93 56.12
N ALA A 15 -58.30 4.70 56.48
CA ALA A 15 -58.18 6.12 56.75
C ALA A 15 -56.69 6.56 56.90
N LEU A 16 -56.47 7.88 56.71
CA LEU A 16 -55.42 8.77 57.24
C LEU A 16 -53.93 8.56 56.87
N ALA A 17 -53.33 9.62 56.29
CA ALA A 17 -51.98 10.04 56.65
C ALA A 17 -51.87 11.57 56.64
N PHE A 18 -51.19 12.08 57.67
CA PHE A 18 -51.06 13.47 58.07
C PHE A 18 -50.16 14.28 57.12
N ILE A 19 -50.51 15.56 56.92
CA ILE A 19 -49.61 16.60 56.42
C ILE A 19 -48.63 16.95 57.54
N ALA A 20 -47.34 16.75 57.30
CA ALA A 20 -46.25 17.30 58.08
C ALA A 20 -45.51 18.33 57.23
N CYS A 21 -45.43 19.58 57.71
CA CYS A 21 -44.51 20.59 57.18
C CYS A 21 -43.08 20.21 57.58
N SER A 22 -42.19 20.03 56.60
CA SER A 22 -40.76 20.31 56.77
C SER A 22 -40.46 21.64 56.06
N GLU A 23 -39.73 22.51 56.77
CA GLU A 23 -39.13 23.72 56.23
C GLU A 23 -37.91 23.30 55.40
N ASP A 24 -38.12 23.00 54.12
CA ASP A 24 -37.02 22.83 53.17
C ASP A 24 -37.00 24.05 52.24
N GLU A 25 -35.98 24.89 52.44
CA GLU A 25 -35.63 26.03 51.58
C GLU A 25 -35.60 25.58 50.10
N PRO A 26 -36.16 26.35 49.15
CA PRO A 26 -36.15 25.96 47.75
C PRO A 26 -34.71 25.88 47.25
N THR A 27 -34.26 24.68 46.91
CA THR A 27 -32.99 24.48 46.21
C THR A 27 -33.10 25.07 44.81
N VAL A 28 -32.42 26.20 44.58
CA VAL A 28 -32.23 26.76 43.24
C VAL A 28 -31.25 25.88 42.49
N GLU A 29 -31.76 25.06 41.57
CA GLU A 29 -30.93 24.28 40.66
C GLU A 29 -30.43 25.21 39.54
N TYR A 30 -29.14 25.55 39.56
CA TYR A 30 -28.50 26.30 38.50
C TYR A 30 -28.23 25.35 37.32
N VAL A 31 -29.06 25.41 36.29
CA VAL A 31 -28.75 24.79 34.99
C VAL A 31 -27.68 25.64 34.32
N THR A 32 -26.42 25.21 34.38
CA THR A 32 -25.36 25.79 33.55
C THR A 32 -25.51 25.28 32.12
N ASN A 33 -26.08 26.11 31.25
CA ASN A 33 -26.01 25.88 29.81
C ASN A 33 -24.60 26.26 29.34
N THR A 34 -23.75 25.28 29.11
CA THR A 34 -22.48 25.48 28.40
C THR A 34 -22.81 25.73 26.94
N VAL A 35 -22.76 26.98 26.51
CA VAL A 35 -22.80 27.34 25.09
C VAL A 35 -21.38 27.16 24.55
N THR A 36 -21.16 26.08 23.80
CA THR A 36 -19.92 25.92 23.04
C THR A 36 -20.01 26.85 21.83
N GLU A 37 -19.37 28.00 21.91
CA GLU A 37 -19.25 28.93 20.79
C GLU A 37 -18.03 28.49 19.96
N THR A 38 -18.27 27.92 18.78
CA THR A 38 -17.21 27.60 17.83
C THR A 38 -16.68 28.91 17.25
N VAL A 39 -15.56 29.40 17.79
CA VAL A 39 -14.81 30.50 17.18
C VAL A 39 -14.07 29.91 15.97
N VAL A 40 -14.59 30.18 14.77
CA VAL A 40 -13.88 29.90 13.52
C VAL A 40 -12.87 31.03 13.33
N GLU A 41 -11.64 30.81 13.77
CA GLU A 41 -10.52 31.71 13.49
C GLU A 41 -10.03 31.43 12.06
N THR A 42 -10.44 32.26 11.10
CA THR A 42 -9.89 32.21 9.74
C THR A 42 -8.53 32.92 9.75
N VAL A 43 -7.46 32.13 9.80
CA VAL A 43 -6.11 32.62 9.52
C VAL A 43 -5.98 32.73 8.00
N GLU A 44 -6.01 33.95 7.47
CA GLU A 44 -5.58 34.21 6.10
C GLU A 44 -4.05 34.09 6.06
N VAL A 45 -3.55 32.93 5.65
CA VAL A 45 -2.14 32.74 5.32
C VAL A 45 -1.94 33.19 3.88
N GLU A 46 -1.12 34.22 3.68
CA GLU A 46 -0.64 34.59 2.35
C GLU A 46 0.31 33.48 1.88
N VAL A 47 -0.23 32.55 1.07
CA VAL A 47 0.56 31.48 0.45
C VAL A 47 1.28 32.09 -0.74
N GLU A 48 2.58 32.36 -0.60
CA GLU A 48 3.45 32.66 -1.73
C GLU A 48 3.31 31.53 -2.75
N ALA A 49 3.02 31.88 -4.01
CA ALA A 49 2.90 30.87 -5.06
C ALA A 49 4.21 30.08 -5.19
N PRO A 50 4.15 28.75 -5.35
CA PRO A 50 5.36 27.95 -5.49
C PRO A 50 6.17 28.45 -6.69
N THR A 51 7.47 28.67 -6.48
CA THR A 51 8.35 29.24 -7.50
C THR A 51 8.83 28.20 -8.52
N TYR A 52 8.84 26.92 -8.12
CA TYR A 52 9.32 25.80 -8.92
C TYR A 52 8.20 24.77 -9.05
N VAL A 53 7.53 24.75 -10.20
CA VAL A 53 6.32 23.95 -10.43
C VAL A 53 6.52 23.05 -11.64
N ILE A 54 6.02 21.82 -11.54
CA ILE A 54 5.86 20.84 -12.61
C ILE A 54 4.34 20.68 -12.79
N ASP A 55 3.76 21.42 -13.73
CA ASP A 55 2.31 21.50 -13.97
C ASP A 55 1.91 21.13 -15.42
N SER A 56 2.87 20.60 -16.19
CA SER A 56 2.66 20.18 -17.57
C SER A 56 3.57 19.02 -17.93
N ASP A 57 3.16 18.25 -18.93
CA ASP A 57 3.94 17.15 -19.50
C ASP A 57 5.38 17.54 -19.83
N ILE A 58 6.30 16.64 -19.51
CA ILE A 58 7.72 16.77 -19.87
C ILE A 58 7.88 16.30 -21.31
N THR A 59 8.00 17.27 -22.24
CA THR A 59 8.11 17.04 -23.70
C THR A 59 9.52 17.23 -24.26
N GLU A 60 10.48 17.56 -23.41
CA GLU A 60 11.91 17.64 -23.73
C GLU A 60 12.74 17.21 -22.52
N ASP A 61 14.00 16.80 -22.76
CA ASP A 61 14.90 16.40 -21.68
C ASP A 61 14.98 17.50 -20.62
N THR A 62 14.60 17.16 -19.39
CA THR A 62 14.45 18.10 -18.29
C THR A 62 15.29 17.62 -17.11
N THR A 63 16.08 18.52 -16.53
CA THR A 63 16.85 18.26 -15.30
C THR A 63 16.36 19.17 -14.21
N LEU A 64 15.92 18.60 -13.09
CA LEU A 64 15.48 19.36 -11.92
C LEU A 64 16.67 19.95 -11.16
N ASP A 65 16.43 21.02 -10.40
CA ASP A 65 17.40 21.62 -9.49
C ASP A 65 17.17 21.08 -8.06
N ALA A 66 18.16 20.38 -7.50
CA ALA A 66 18.07 19.81 -6.15
C ALA A 66 18.25 20.84 -5.02
N SER A 67 18.55 22.11 -5.34
CA SER A 67 18.67 23.18 -4.34
C SER A 67 17.33 23.78 -3.90
N VAL A 68 16.23 23.34 -4.51
CA VAL A 68 14.87 23.85 -4.29
C VAL A 68 13.88 22.71 -4.08
N VAL A 69 12.71 23.05 -3.53
CA VAL A 69 11.56 22.12 -3.47
C VAL A 69 10.72 22.34 -4.72
N TRP A 70 10.44 21.27 -5.44
CA TRP A 70 9.54 21.29 -6.59
C TRP A 70 8.12 21.00 -6.17
N THR A 71 7.15 21.71 -6.73
CA THR A 71 5.73 21.40 -6.59
C THR A 71 5.26 20.64 -7.83
N LEU A 72 4.74 19.42 -7.66
CA LEU A 72 4.03 18.70 -8.71
C LEU A 72 2.55 19.07 -8.64
N ASP A 73 1.99 19.63 -9.70
CA ASP A 73 0.60 20.09 -9.73
C ASP A 73 -0.16 19.49 -10.90
N GLY A 74 -1.06 18.55 -10.59
CA GLY A 74 -1.81 17.77 -11.55
C GLY A 74 -1.07 16.54 -12.08
N ARG A 75 -1.68 15.94 -13.09
CA ARG A 75 -1.19 14.72 -13.75
C ARG A 75 -0.14 15.08 -14.79
N VAL A 76 1.11 14.70 -14.54
CA VAL A 76 2.25 15.02 -15.40
C VAL A 76 2.81 13.76 -16.03
N PHE A 77 2.96 13.77 -17.36
CA PHE A 77 3.57 12.67 -18.09
C PHE A 77 4.99 13.01 -18.55
N VAL A 78 5.94 12.10 -18.31
CA VAL A 78 7.23 12.08 -19.04
C VAL A 78 7.01 11.36 -20.36
N LYS A 79 7.08 12.10 -21.47
CA LYS A 79 6.65 11.60 -22.79
C LYS A 79 7.69 10.70 -23.46
N ASP A 80 7.25 9.98 -24.49
CA ASP A 80 8.11 9.14 -25.32
C ASP A 80 9.31 9.95 -25.88
N GLY A 81 10.50 9.36 -25.76
CA GLY A 81 11.73 9.89 -26.33
C GLY A 81 12.43 10.96 -25.51
N VAL A 82 11.95 11.26 -24.29
CA VAL A 82 12.57 12.27 -23.41
C VAL A 82 12.87 11.73 -22.03
N THR A 83 13.79 12.40 -21.33
CA THR A 83 14.28 12.00 -20.00
C THR A 83 14.01 13.08 -18.96
N LEU A 84 13.36 12.71 -17.85
CA LEU A 84 13.33 13.48 -16.62
C LEU A 84 14.49 13.07 -15.72
N THR A 85 15.46 13.95 -15.53
CA THR A 85 16.60 13.75 -14.62
C THR A 85 16.31 14.42 -13.28
N ILE A 86 16.35 13.64 -12.20
CA ILE A 86 16.11 14.09 -10.83
C ILE A 86 17.41 13.90 -10.02
N PRO A 87 18.18 14.96 -9.76
CA PRO A 87 19.44 14.83 -9.03
C PRO A 87 19.23 14.40 -7.57
N ALA A 88 20.22 13.73 -6.98
CA ALA A 88 20.20 13.31 -5.58
C ALA A 88 19.87 14.46 -4.60
N GLY A 89 19.00 14.18 -3.63
CA GLY A 89 18.53 15.14 -2.63
C GLY A 89 17.37 16.04 -3.08
N THR A 90 16.84 15.84 -4.30
CA THR A 90 15.66 16.56 -4.76
C THR A 90 14.43 16.18 -3.94
N ILE A 91 13.64 17.18 -3.59
CA ILE A 91 12.33 17.01 -2.95
C ILE A 91 11.26 17.48 -3.95
N ILE A 92 10.29 16.61 -4.21
CA ILE A 92 9.09 16.89 -5.00
C ILE A 92 7.89 16.78 -4.06
N LYS A 93 7.09 17.84 -3.98
CA LYS A 93 5.87 17.93 -3.19
C LYS A 93 4.65 18.05 -4.10
N ALA A 94 3.80 17.05 -4.12
CA ALA A 94 2.60 17.02 -4.93
C ALA A 94 1.43 17.74 -4.26
N THR A 95 0.68 18.52 -5.03
CA THR A 95 -0.60 19.09 -4.59
C THR A 95 -1.64 17.97 -4.45
N GLY A 96 -2.60 18.14 -3.53
CA GLY A 96 -3.69 17.18 -3.39
C GLY A 96 -4.75 17.33 -4.47
N GLY A 97 -5.61 16.32 -4.61
CA GLY A 97 -6.72 16.31 -5.56
C GLY A 97 -7.30 14.91 -5.67
N THR A 98 -8.38 14.76 -6.44
CA THR A 98 -8.98 13.47 -6.79
C THR A 98 -9.36 13.42 -8.27
N GLY A 99 -9.53 12.21 -8.80
CA GLY A 99 -9.80 11.96 -10.20
C GLY A 99 -8.75 12.59 -11.10
N THR A 100 -9.20 13.30 -12.14
CA THR A 100 -8.32 14.03 -13.07
C THR A 100 -7.53 15.18 -12.44
N ASN A 101 -7.89 15.60 -11.22
CA ASN A 101 -7.20 16.68 -10.51
C ASN A 101 -6.15 16.17 -9.51
N ALA A 102 -6.04 14.85 -9.31
CA ALA A 102 -5.01 14.31 -8.45
C ALA A 102 -3.63 14.46 -9.09
N SER A 103 -2.65 14.91 -8.30
CA SER A 103 -1.27 15.01 -8.76
C SER A 103 -0.61 13.65 -8.78
N VAL A 104 -0.03 13.29 -9.91
CA VAL A 104 0.66 12.00 -10.14
C VAL A 104 1.76 12.22 -11.18
N LEU A 105 2.90 11.57 -10.98
CA LEU A 105 3.98 11.56 -11.96
C LEU A 105 3.95 10.23 -12.71
N VAL A 106 3.78 10.29 -14.03
CA VAL A 106 3.69 9.11 -14.89
C VAL A 106 4.85 9.12 -15.88
N VAL A 107 5.71 8.12 -15.85
CA VAL A 107 6.69 7.87 -16.89
C VAL A 107 6.03 6.99 -17.95
N ALA A 108 5.56 7.61 -19.04
CA ALA A 108 4.87 6.90 -20.11
C ALA A 108 5.85 6.05 -20.92
N GLN A 109 5.34 5.08 -21.67
CA GLN A 109 6.17 4.21 -22.52
C GLN A 109 7.14 4.99 -23.40
N GLY A 110 8.43 4.64 -23.31
CA GLY A 110 9.52 5.27 -24.06
C GLY A 110 10.03 6.59 -23.48
N GLY A 111 9.33 7.17 -22.50
CA GLY A 111 9.88 8.17 -21.60
C GLY A 111 10.82 7.53 -20.58
N LYS A 112 11.69 8.34 -19.98
CA LYS A 112 12.69 7.87 -19.01
C LYS A 112 12.75 8.73 -17.77
N ILE A 113 13.01 8.09 -16.64
CA ILE A 113 13.34 8.74 -15.37
C ILE A 113 14.76 8.37 -14.94
N GLU A 114 15.59 9.37 -14.68
CA GLU A 114 16.93 9.18 -14.11
C GLU A 114 16.93 9.81 -12.70
N ALA A 115 16.43 9.04 -11.73
CA ALA A 115 16.33 9.38 -10.32
C ALA A 115 17.42 8.64 -9.54
N ALA A 116 18.64 9.18 -9.58
CA ALA A 116 19.82 8.56 -8.96
C ALA A 116 20.18 9.25 -7.63
N GLY A 117 19.37 9.01 -6.60
CA GLY A 117 19.64 9.41 -5.22
C GLY A 117 20.83 8.68 -4.59
N THR A 118 21.18 9.05 -3.37
CA THR A 118 22.17 8.34 -2.54
C THR A 118 21.64 8.14 -1.13
N ALA A 119 22.27 7.25 -0.35
CA ALA A 119 21.89 7.05 1.06
C ALA A 119 21.87 8.35 1.89
N ASP A 120 22.81 9.27 1.64
CA ASP A 120 22.88 10.56 2.33
C ASP A 120 21.95 11.62 1.73
N LYS A 121 21.48 11.42 0.49
CA LYS A 121 20.69 12.37 -0.29
C LYS A 121 19.66 11.61 -1.15
N PRO A 122 18.68 10.94 -0.53
CA PRO A 122 17.63 10.28 -1.27
C PRO A 122 16.79 11.30 -2.02
N ILE A 123 16.10 10.86 -3.05
CA ILE A 123 15.06 11.62 -3.72
C ILE A 123 13.75 11.36 -2.97
N ILE A 124 13.05 12.42 -2.58
CA ILE A 124 11.82 12.32 -1.79
C ILE A 124 10.67 12.89 -2.60
N MET A 125 9.66 12.06 -2.87
CA MET A 125 8.40 12.45 -3.46
C MET A 125 7.31 12.33 -2.40
N THR A 126 6.66 13.43 -2.06
CA THR A 126 5.71 13.53 -0.93
C THR A 126 4.61 14.54 -1.25
N SER A 127 3.76 14.88 -0.28
CA SER A 127 2.73 15.92 -0.41
C SER A 127 3.23 17.32 -0.05
N VAL A 128 2.60 18.37 -0.59
CA VAL A 128 2.74 19.76 -0.09
C VAL A 128 2.38 19.93 1.38
N ALA A 129 1.65 18.98 1.97
CA ALA A 129 1.36 18.97 3.40
C ALA A 129 2.56 18.57 4.27
N ASP A 130 3.57 17.89 3.73
CA ASP A 130 4.79 17.51 4.43
C ASP A 130 5.65 18.77 4.71
N ASP A 131 6.13 18.95 5.94
CA ASP A 131 6.95 20.09 6.33
C ASP A 131 8.44 19.94 5.99
N ILE A 132 8.83 18.84 5.33
CA ILE A 132 10.22 18.56 4.96
C ILE A 132 10.88 19.67 4.12
N GLU A 133 12.13 20.00 4.44
CA GLU A 133 12.95 21.00 3.75
C GLU A 133 14.17 20.36 3.05
N VAL A 134 14.76 21.08 2.09
CA VAL A 134 15.95 20.62 1.35
C VAL A 134 17.06 20.19 2.31
N GLY A 135 17.58 18.98 2.09
CA GLY A 135 18.65 18.38 2.91
C GLY A 135 18.17 17.64 4.15
N GLN A 136 16.86 17.60 4.42
CA GLN A 136 16.28 16.72 5.43
C GLN A 136 15.91 15.36 4.85
N LEU A 137 15.90 14.33 5.70
CA LEU A 137 15.49 12.97 5.33
C LEU A 137 14.02 12.69 5.72
N ALA A 138 13.46 13.44 6.66
CA ALA A 138 12.09 13.30 7.14
C ALA A 138 11.54 14.64 7.65
N GLY A 139 10.28 14.91 7.35
CA GLY A 139 9.49 15.92 8.03
C GLY A 139 9.11 15.52 9.47
N SER A 140 8.52 16.48 10.18
CA SER A 140 8.11 16.35 11.58
C SER A 140 6.59 16.21 11.78
N ASN A 141 5.79 16.60 10.78
CA ASN A 141 4.35 16.74 10.93
C ASN A 141 3.51 15.56 10.40
N LEU A 142 4.02 14.77 9.45
CA LEU A 142 3.35 13.57 8.93
C LEU A 142 4.03 12.29 9.44
N ASP A 143 3.22 11.25 9.68
CA ASP A 143 3.66 9.91 10.07
C ASP A 143 3.16 8.85 9.07
N GLN A 144 3.56 7.59 9.24
CA GLN A 144 3.25 6.49 8.32
C GLN A 144 1.75 6.17 8.19
N ASN A 145 0.91 6.68 9.07
CA ASN A 145 -0.53 6.47 9.02
C ASN A 145 -1.27 7.52 8.17
N VAL A 146 -0.57 8.57 7.73
CA VAL A 146 -1.12 9.57 6.82
C VAL A 146 -0.96 9.11 5.38
N ARG A 147 -2.05 9.12 4.62
CA ARG A 147 -2.15 8.56 3.26
C ARG A 147 -3.07 9.42 2.38
N GLY A 148 -3.06 9.17 1.07
CA GLY A 148 -4.05 9.68 0.12
C GLY A 148 -3.89 11.16 -0.19
N LEU A 149 -2.69 11.71 -0.01
CA LEU A 149 -2.45 13.14 -0.17
C LEU A 149 -2.09 13.52 -1.61
N TRP A 150 -1.73 12.55 -2.45
CA TRP A 150 -1.48 12.66 -3.88
C TRP A 150 -1.49 11.26 -4.50
N GLY A 151 -1.39 11.15 -5.83
CA GLY A 151 -1.47 9.89 -6.54
C GLY A 151 -0.29 8.95 -6.21
N GLY A 152 0.92 9.28 -6.64
CA GLY A 152 2.07 8.40 -6.52
C GLY A 152 2.96 8.48 -7.75
N LEU A 153 3.79 7.44 -7.94
CA LEU A 153 4.68 7.32 -9.09
C LEU A 153 4.29 6.13 -9.95
N ILE A 154 4.04 6.35 -11.24
CA ILE A 154 3.77 5.29 -12.22
C ILE A 154 4.91 5.24 -13.23
N VAL A 155 5.44 4.05 -13.50
CA VAL A 155 6.47 3.81 -14.51
C VAL A 155 6.00 2.74 -15.49
N LEU A 156 5.85 3.11 -16.76
CA LEU A 156 5.30 2.26 -17.81
C LEU A 156 6.39 1.91 -18.84
N GLY A 157 6.63 0.62 -19.02
CA GLY A 157 7.62 0.06 -19.95
C GLY A 157 6.99 -0.75 -21.08
N LYS A 158 7.85 -1.30 -21.93
CA LYS A 158 7.51 -2.06 -23.14
C LYS A 158 7.73 -3.59 -23.02
N ALA A 159 8.02 -4.09 -21.83
CA ALA A 159 8.18 -5.52 -21.55
C ALA A 159 6.83 -6.25 -21.54
N HIS A 160 6.87 -7.57 -21.56
CA HIS A 160 5.65 -8.40 -21.64
C HIS A 160 4.65 -8.12 -20.51
N VAL A 161 3.37 -8.37 -20.79
CA VAL A 161 2.27 -8.33 -19.82
C VAL A 161 1.22 -9.37 -20.21
N HIS A 162 0.56 -9.97 -19.21
CA HIS A 162 -0.52 -10.94 -19.41
C HIS A 162 -1.76 -10.54 -18.60
N GLY A 163 -2.31 -9.36 -18.90
CA GLY A 163 -3.51 -8.80 -18.28
C GLY A 163 -4.83 -9.19 -18.96
N ASP A 164 -5.91 -8.49 -18.62
CA ASP A 164 -7.31 -8.84 -18.94
C ASP A 164 -7.76 -8.58 -20.39
N ASP A 165 -7.01 -7.78 -21.16
CA ASP A 165 -7.36 -7.50 -22.56
C ASP A 165 -7.49 -8.78 -23.42
N PRO A 166 -8.29 -8.74 -24.51
CA PRO A 166 -8.61 -9.93 -25.28
C PRO A 166 -7.36 -10.69 -25.72
N ALA A 167 -7.43 -12.03 -25.61
CA ALA A 167 -6.33 -12.95 -25.90
C ALA A 167 -5.45 -12.50 -27.08
N GLY A 168 -4.20 -12.11 -26.77
CA GLY A 168 -3.19 -11.67 -27.73
C GLY A 168 -2.90 -10.17 -27.76
N ALA A 169 -3.59 -9.35 -26.94
CA ALA A 169 -3.12 -7.99 -26.66
C ALA A 169 -1.75 -8.04 -25.98
N VAL A 170 -0.81 -7.23 -26.46
CA VAL A 170 0.55 -7.11 -25.89
C VAL A 170 0.70 -5.85 -25.05
N THR A 171 -0.33 -5.01 -25.01
CA THR A 171 -0.39 -3.79 -24.21
C THR A 171 -1.66 -3.81 -23.37
N GLN A 172 -1.61 -3.16 -22.22
CA GLN A 172 -2.74 -2.94 -21.32
C GLN A 172 -2.86 -1.45 -20.98
N GLN A 173 -4.00 -1.04 -20.48
CA GLN A 173 -4.20 0.29 -19.90
C GLN A 173 -3.92 0.21 -18.40
N ILE A 174 -3.01 1.04 -17.89
CA ILE A 174 -2.76 1.09 -16.45
C ILE A 174 -3.98 1.64 -15.73
N GLU A 175 -4.25 1.09 -14.57
CA GLU A 175 -5.27 1.59 -13.67
C GLU A 175 -5.08 3.07 -13.31
N GLY A 176 -6.19 3.73 -12.97
CA GLY A 176 -6.21 5.14 -12.58
C GLY A 176 -6.04 6.14 -13.74
N ILE A 177 -5.46 5.71 -14.87
CA ILE A 177 -5.34 6.52 -16.08
C ILE A 177 -6.49 6.16 -17.05
N PRO A 178 -7.35 7.12 -17.44
CA PRO A 178 -8.46 6.88 -18.35
C PRO A 178 -8.02 6.20 -19.65
N ALA A 179 -8.84 5.25 -20.13
CA ALA A 179 -8.55 4.44 -21.32
C ALA A 179 -8.40 5.24 -22.64
N ASP A 180 -8.80 6.51 -22.67
CA ASP A 180 -8.58 7.41 -23.81
C ASP A 180 -7.28 8.24 -23.72
N VAL A 181 -6.51 8.08 -22.65
CA VAL A 181 -5.19 8.69 -22.45
C VAL A 181 -4.10 7.67 -22.83
N ALA A 182 -3.52 7.86 -24.01
CA ALA A 182 -2.55 6.92 -24.60
C ALA A 182 -1.28 6.76 -23.75
N GLU A 183 -0.93 7.76 -22.96
CA GLU A 183 0.21 7.76 -22.05
C GLU A 183 0.03 6.84 -20.83
N GLY A 184 -1.17 6.28 -20.62
CA GLY A 184 -1.43 5.23 -19.65
C GLY A 184 -1.25 3.81 -20.21
N LEU A 185 -0.92 3.65 -21.49
CA LEU A 185 -0.64 2.33 -22.06
C LEU A 185 0.72 1.82 -21.59
N TYR A 186 0.78 0.52 -21.26
CA TYR A 186 2.00 -0.20 -20.91
C TYR A 186 2.03 -1.59 -21.52
N GLY A 187 3.16 -2.27 -21.42
CA GLY A 187 3.34 -3.62 -21.95
C GLY A 187 3.88 -3.66 -23.39
N GLY A 188 4.36 -4.81 -23.81
CA GLY A 188 4.81 -5.04 -25.17
C GLY A 188 5.49 -6.38 -25.30
N SER A 189 6.64 -6.40 -25.96
CA SER A 189 7.43 -7.61 -26.16
C SER A 189 8.93 -7.37 -25.97
N ASP A 190 9.32 -6.20 -25.47
CA ASP A 190 10.72 -5.84 -25.28
C ASP A 190 11.10 -5.97 -23.80
N ASP A 191 11.40 -7.19 -23.39
CA ASP A 191 11.85 -7.49 -22.03
C ASP A 191 13.19 -6.83 -21.68
N SER A 192 13.90 -6.27 -22.68
CA SER A 192 15.14 -5.50 -22.50
C SER A 192 14.94 -3.98 -22.48
N ASP A 193 13.69 -3.51 -22.52
CA ASP A 193 13.34 -2.10 -22.40
C ASP A 193 13.90 -1.48 -21.11
N SER A 194 14.14 -0.17 -21.15
CA SER A 194 14.69 0.58 -20.03
C SER A 194 13.94 1.90 -19.86
N SER A 195 13.21 1.99 -18.75
CA SER A 195 12.54 3.21 -18.27
C SER A 195 13.49 4.12 -17.47
N GLY A 196 14.76 3.74 -17.34
CA GLY A 196 15.82 4.51 -16.67
C GLY A 196 16.28 3.91 -15.35
N THR A 197 16.50 4.77 -14.34
CA THR A 197 17.08 4.43 -13.05
C THR A 197 16.27 5.04 -11.92
N LEU A 198 15.89 4.23 -10.93
CA LEU A 198 15.41 4.68 -9.63
C LEU A 198 16.32 4.10 -8.55
N THR A 199 17.08 4.97 -7.89
CA THR A 199 17.96 4.58 -6.78
C THR A 199 17.84 5.53 -5.60
N TYR A 200 17.63 5.00 -4.39
CA TYR A 200 17.37 5.80 -3.18
C TYR A 200 16.20 6.78 -3.37
N VAL A 201 15.04 6.23 -3.73
CA VAL A 201 13.81 6.98 -3.97
C VAL A 201 12.79 6.63 -2.88
N SER A 202 12.22 7.65 -2.24
CA SER A 202 11.20 7.51 -1.20
C SER A 202 9.91 8.19 -1.66
N VAL A 203 8.85 7.41 -1.83
CA VAL A 203 7.50 7.87 -2.20
C VAL A 203 6.60 7.79 -0.97
N ARG A 204 6.01 8.92 -0.57
CA ARG A 204 5.33 9.04 0.73
C ARG A 204 3.93 9.61 0.60
N HIS A 205 3.00 9.10 1.39
CA HIS A 205 1.65 9.64 1.58
C HIS A 205 0.80 9.66 0.30
N GLY A 206 1.03 8.69 -0.59
CA GLY A 206 0.33 8.53 -1.88
C GLY A 206 -1.03 7.83 -1.78
N GLY A 207 -1.61 7.46 -2.92
CA GLY A 207 -2.85 6.70 -3.02
C GLY A 207 -4.13 7.55 -3.06
N ALA A 208 -4.07 8.78 -3.55
CA ALA A 208 -5.29 9.52 -3.85
C ALA A 208 -6.05 8.84 -5.00
N GLU A 209 -7.39 8.75 -4.90
CA GLU A 209 -8.26 8.31 -6.00
C GLU A 209 -7.99 9.17 -7.25
N ILE A 210 -7.46 8.58 -8.33
CA ILE A 210 -7.13 9.29 -9.59
C ILE A 210 -8.05 8.91 -10.77
N GLY A 211 -8.88 7.88 -10.59
CA GLY A 211 -9.98 7.45 -11.45
C GLY A 211 -11.18 7.01 -10.60
N ALA A 212 -12.32 6.69 -11.21
CA ALA A 212 -13.50 6.27 -10.44
C ALA A 212 -13.24 4.95 -9.71
N ASP A 213 -13.31 4.95 -8.37
CA ASP A 213 -12.99 3.81 -7.51
C ASP A 213 -11.59 3.23 -7.85
N ASN A 214 -10.63 4.14 -8.09
CA ASN A 214 -9.28 3.78 -8.52
C ASN A 214 -8.25 4.69 -7.86
N GLU A 215 -7.92 4.34 -6.63
CA GLU A 215 -6.67 4.67 -5.95
C GLU A 215 -5.50 4.03 -6.71
N ILE A 216 -4.28 4.57 -6.52
CA ILE A 216 -3.07 4.00 -7.13
C ILE A 216 -2.03 3.70 -6.07
N ASN A 217 -1.11 2.82 -6.47
CA ASN A 217 -0.04 2.31 -5.62
C ASN A 217 1.00 3.40 -5.34
N GLY A 218 1.80 3.20 -4.29
CA GLY A 218 2.87 4.14 -3.98
C GLY A 218 3.84 4.23 -5.15
N ILE A 219 4.27 3.07 -5.65
CA ILE A 219 5.00 2.96 -6.91
C ILE A 219 4.39 1.84 -7.75
N THR A 220 3.92 2.18 -8.95
CA THR A 220 3.40 1.22 -9.93
C THR A 220 4.42 0.98 -11.03
N PHE A 221 4.74 -0.29 -11.30
CA PHE A 221 5.59 -0.71 -12.41
C PHE A 221 4.78 -1.53 -13.43
N GLY A 222 4.36 -0.88 -14.53
CA GLY A 222 3.63 -1.55 -15.61
C GLY A 222 4.55 -1.99 -16.74
N GLY A 223 4.75 -3.30 -16.94
CA GLY A 223 5.48 -3.85 -18.08
C GLY A 223 6.91 -3.33 -18.18
N VAL A 224 7.60 -3.13 -17.05
CA VAL A 224 8.95 -2.55 -17.02
C VAL A 224 10.00 -3.61 -17.36
N GLY A 225 10.91 -3.28 -18.28
CA GLY A 225 11.95 -4.20 -18.75
C GLY A 225 13.19 -4.26 -17.87
N ASN A 226 13.97 -5.34 -18.02
CA ASN A 226 15.20 -5.61 -17.26
C ASN A 226 16.41 -4.73 -17.61
N GLY A 227 16.24 -3.80 -18.56
CA GLY A 227 17.18 -2.71 -18.78
C GLY A 227 16.99 -1.55 -17.78
N THR A 228 15.92 -1.55 -16.98
CA THR A 228 15.65 -0.56 -15.92
C THR A 228 16.39 -0.95 -14.63
N THR A 229 16.90 0.03 -13.89
CA THR A 229 17.54 -0.20 -12.58
C THR A 229 16.62 0.25 -11.46
N LEU A 230 16.22 -0.68 -10.57
CA LEU A 230 15.46 -0.41 -9.35
C LEU A 230 16.27 -0.88 -8.13
N ASP A 231 16.75 0.05 -7.32
CA ASP A 231 17.56 -0.28 -6.14
C ASP A 231 17.34 0.73 -5.00
N ASN A 232 17.07 0.28 -3.78
CA ASN A 232 16.77 1.17 -2.64
C ASN A 232 15.52 2.03 -2.88
N LEU A 233 14.35 1.41 -2.83
CA LEU A 233 13.06 2.09 -2.91
C LEU A 233 12.35 2.04 -1.56
N GLU A 234 11.71 3.15 -1.19
CA GLU A 234 10.86 3.24 0.00
C GLU A 234 9.47 3.73 -0.39
N VAL A 235 8.45 3.07 0.16
CA VAL A 235 7.06 3.57 0.17
C VAL A 235 6.57 3.71 1.60
N VAL A 236 5.99 4.87 1.93
CA VAL A 236 5.42 5.15 3.26
C VAL A 236 4.00 5.65 3.14
N GLY A 237 3.05 5.01 3.84
CA GLY A 237 1.69 5.52 3.96
C GLY A 237 0.95 5.67 2.63
N ASN A 238 0.89 4.62 1.80
CA ASN A 238 0.05 4.61 0.59
C ASN A 238 -1.36 4.10 0.90
N VAL A 239 -2.41 4.68 0.32
CA VAL A 239 -3.80 4.19 0.57
C VAL A 239 -4.00 2.79 0.04
N ASP A 240 -3.49 2.53 -1.15
CA ASP A 240 -3.53 1.25 -1.83
C ASP A 240 -2.23 0.50 -1.56
N ASP A 241 -1.73 -0.23 -2.54
CA ASP A 241 -0.49 -0.97 -2.39
C ASP A 241 0.75 -0.11 -2.16
N GLY A 242 1.74 -0.71 -1.52
CA GLY A 242 3.07 -0.13 -1.41
C GLY A 242 3.74 -0.03 -2.79
N VAL A 243 4.08 -1.18 -3.35
CA VAL A 243 4.70 -1.31 -4.68
C VAL A 243 3.99 -2.42 -5.43
N GLU A 244 3.57 -2.14 -6.66
CA GLU A 244 2.93 -3.14 -7.52
C GLU A 244 3.65 -3.33 -8.85
N PHE A 245 3.77 -4.59 -9.28
CA PHE A 245 4.36 -4.99 -10.54
C PHE A 245 3.31 -5.64 -11.44
N PHE A 246 2.84 -4.90 -12.46
CA PHE A 246 1.97 -5.43 -13.51
C PHE A 246 2.81 -5.96 -14.68
N GLY A 247 3.11 -7.25 -14.69
CA GLY A 247 3.95 -7.87 -15.71
C GLY A 247 5.37 -7.30 -15.74
N GLY A 248 6.10 -7.56 -16.83
CA GLY A 248 7.46 -7.09 -17.02
C GLY A 248 8.53 -8.03 -16.46
N SER A 249 9.79 -7.62 -16.61
CA SER A 249 10.97 -8.45 -16.32
C SER A 249 12.03 -7.72 -15.48
N VAL A 250 11.74 -6.50 -15.04
CA VAL A 250 12.64 -5.67 -14.24
C VAL A 250 13.07 -6.40 -12.97
N ASN A 251 14.32 -6.23 -12.55
CA ASN A 251 14.76 -6.70 -11.24
C ASN A 251 14.75 -5.54 -10.26
N ALA A 252 14.38 -5.81 -9.01
CA ALA A 252 14.42 -4.84 -7.94
C ALA A 252 15.23 -5.37 -6.75
N THR A 253 15.97 -4.49 -6.09
CA THR A 253 16.71 -4.83 -4.87
C THR A 253 16.50 -3.77 -3.80
N ASN A 254 16.40 -4.17 -2.53
CA ASN A 254 16.21 -3.26 -1.40
C ASN A 254 14.91 -2.44 -1.51
N ILE A 255 13.78 -3.08 -1.26
CA ILE A 255 12.47 -2.40 -1.14
C ILE A 255 12.07 -2.36 0.33
N ILE A 256 11.61 -1.21 0.80
CA ILE A 256 10.94 -1.08 2.10
C ILE A 256 9.56 -0.45 1.93
N VAL A 257 8.55 -1.08 2.52
CA VAL A 257 7.17 -0.59 2.53
C VAL A 257 6.72 -0.47 3.97
N TRP A 258 6.22 0.71 4.36
CA TRP A 258 5.76 0.97 5.72
C TRP A 258 4.39 1.65 5.72
N GLY A 259 3.40 0.95 6.28
CA GLY A 259 2.09 1.52 6.58
C GLY A 259 1.18 1.75 5.37
N GLN A 260 1.28 0.90 4.36
CA GLN A 260 0.31 0.85 3.26
C GLN A 260 -1.10 0.52 3.76
N GLY A 261 -2.11 0.80 2.93
CA GLY A 261 -3.51 0.60 3.26
C GLY A 261 -4.14 -0.65 2.65
N ASP A 262 -3.54 -1.24 1.61
CA ASP A 262 -3.87 -2.56 1.10
C ASP A 262 -2.65 -3.50 1.19
N ASP A 263 -2.05 -3.91 0.08
CA ASP A 263 -0.96 -4.90 0.05
C ASP A 263 0.42 -4.26 -0.06
N ALA A 264 1.40 -4.77 0.68
CA ALA A 264 2.70 -4.08 0.70
C ALA A 264 3.46 -4.24 -0.61
N VAL A 265 3.54 -5.47 -1.13
CA VAL A 265 4.10 -5.76 -2.46
C VAL A 265 3.14 -6.65 -3.22
N ASP A 266 2.63 -6.13 -4.34
CA ASP A 266 1.78 -6.87 -5.28
C ASP A 266 2.57 -7.24 -6.55
N ILE A 267 2.34 -8.45 -7.03
CA ILE A 267 2.78 -8.93 -8.34
C ILE A 267 1.56 -9.45 -9.10
N ASP A 268 1.30 -8.90 -10.29
CA ASP A 268 0.23 -9.34 -11.16
C ASP A 268 0.72 -9.53 -12.62
N GLN A 269 -0.13 -10.11 -13.45
CA GLN A 269 -0.02 -10.14 -14.91
C GLN A 269 1.26 -10.81 -15.41
N ALA A 270 1.72 -11.80 -14.66
CA ALA A 270 2.84 -12.68 -14.96
C ALA A 270 4.20 -11.97 -15.11
N TYR A 271 4.51 -11.08 -14.18
CA TYR A 271 5.86 -10.57 -13.97
C TYR A 271 6.86 -11.71 -13.73
N ASP A 272 8.04 -11.65 -14.36
CA ASP A 272 9.08 -12.70 -14.29
C ASP A 272 10.44 -12.20 -13.76
N GLY A 273 10.46 -11.02 -13.14
CA GLY A 273 11.66 -10.44 -12.55
C GLY A 273 12.07 -11.06 -11.21
N THR A 274 13.23 -10.63 -10.72
CA THR A 274 13.70 -10.93 -9.36
C THR A 274 13.53 -9.73 -8.45
N ILE A 275 12.86 -9.91 -7.32
CA ILE A 275 12.77 -8.97 -6.21
C ILE A 275 13.59 -9.53 -5.05
N ASP A 276 14.64 -8.80 -4.65
CA ASP A 276 15.57 -9.21 -3.60
C ASP A 276 15.62 -8.17 -2.46
N ASN A 277 15.69 -8.65 -1.23
CA ASN A 277 15.81 -7.85 -0.02
C ASN A 277 14.63 -6.91 0.20
N VAL A 278 13.53 -7.44 0.74
CA VAL A 278 12.28 -6.69 0.94
C VAL A 278 11.92 -6.63 2.41
N MET A 279 11.68 -5.43 2.94
CA MET A 279 11.21 -5.22 4.31
C MET A 279 9.81 -4.61 4.30
N ILE A 280 8.85 -5.31 4.88
CA ILE A 280 7.45 -4.89 4.95
C ILE A 280 7.10 -4.65 6.41
N ILE A 281 6.52 -3.49 6.69
CA ILE A 281 6.01 -3.11 8.01
C ILE A 281 4.55 -2.73 7.86
N GLN A 282 3.67 -3.67 8.18
CA GLN A 282 2.23 -3.46 8.14
C GLN A 282 1.78 -2.59 9.32
N GLU A 283 0.75 -1.78 9.08
CA GLU A 283 0.06 -1.01 10.13
C GLU A 283 -1.42 -1.40 10.18
N ALA A 284 -2.20 -0.73 11.02
CA ALA A 284 -3.61 -1.04 11.24
C ALA A 284 -4.52 -0.98 10.00
N ALA A 285 -4.06 -0.34 8.92
CA ALA A 285 -4.85 -0.21 7.69
C ALA A 285 -4.59 -1.32 6.67
N GLY A 286 -3.36 -1.83 6.58
CA GLY A 286 -2.97 -2.78 5.53
C GLY A 286 -3.72 -4.10 5.60
N ASP A 287 -3.71 -4.82 4.48
CA ASP A 287 -4.31 -6.14 4.32
C ASP A 287 -3.23 -7.24 4.34
N HIS A 288 -2.52 -7.47 3.23
CA HIS A 288 -1.46 -8.46 3.13
C HIS A 288 -0.06 -7.84 3.10
N GLY A 289 0.93 -8.63 3.52
CA GLY A 289 2.33 -8.32 3.25
C GLY A 289 2.67 -8.53 1.77
N LEU A 290 2.12 -9.56 1.15
CA LEU A 290 2.32 -9.88 -0.26
C LEU A 290 0.98 -10.24 -0.91
N GLU A 291 0.72 -9.72 -2.09
CA GLU A 291 -0.34 -10.24 -2.98
C GLU A 291 0.34 -10.70 -4.28
N ILE A 292 0.03 -11.92 -4.71
CA ILE A 292 0.73 -12.54 -5.84
C ILE A 292 -0.31 -13.17 -6.75
N ASP A 293 -0.59 -12.48 -7.84
CA ASP A 293 -1.46 -12.91 -8.91
C ASP A 293 -0.71 -13.51 -10.10
N GLY A 294 -1.33 -14.52 -10.68
CA GLY A 294 -0.89 -15.12 -11.93
C GLY A 294 -1.24 -14.31 -13.19
N PRO A 295 -1.00 -14.87 -14.39
CA PRO A 295 -1.53 -14.30 -15.62
C PRO A 295 -3.06 -14.25 -15.61
N LYS A 296 -3.64 -13.16 -16.11
CA LYS A 296 -5.11 -12.99 -16.19
C LYS A 296 -5.75 -13.85 -17.30
N ALA A 297 -7.09 -13.84 -17.34
CA ALA A 297 -7.92 -14.91 -17.88
C ALA A 297 -7.53 -15.44 -19.28
N GLY A 298 -7.17 -16.73 -19.33
CA GLY A 298 -6.98 -17.51 -20.57
C GLY A 298 -5.53 -17.65 -21.04
N ALA A 299 -4.57 -17.03 -20.35
CA ALA A 299 -3.16 -17.09 -20.66
C ALA A 299 -2.43 -18.06 -19.68
N ASP A 300 -2.30 -19.34 -20.03
CA ASP A 300 -1.37 -20.21 -19.29
C ASP A 300 0.06 -19.95 -19.77
N VAL A 301 0.73 -19.02 -19.09
CA VAL A 301 2.11 -18.63 -19.40
C VAL A 301 3.01 -18.96 -18.23
N ASN A 302 4.12 -19.64 -18.54
CA ASN A 302 5.15 -19.96 -17.56
C ASN A 302 6.20 -18.84 -17.53
N LYS A 303 5.96 -17.86 -16.66
CA LYS A 303 6.75 -16.65 -16.43
C LYS A 303 7.00 -16.53 -14.92
N PRO A 304 7.92 -17.35 -14.36
CA PRO A 304 8.07 -17.45 -12.93
C PRO A 304 8.86 -16.28 -12.35
N PHE A 305 8.29 -15.55 -11.40
CA PHE A 305 9.03 -14.55 -10.63
C PHE A 305 9.99 -15.20 -9.63
N THR A 306 10.92 -14.41 -9.08
CA THR A 306 11.68 -14.78 -7.88
C THR A 306 11.57 -13.69 -6.83
N LEU A 307 11.05 -14.02 -5.65
CA LEU A 307 11.04 -13.17 -4.47
C LEU A 307 11.94 -13.79 -3.39
N GLN A 308 12.94 -13.04 -2.90
CA GLN A 308 13.91 -13.57 -1.95
C GLN A 308 14.36 -12.58 -0.89
N ASN A 309 14.74 -13.11 0.28
CA ASN A 309 15.23 -12.34 1.43
C ASN A 309 14.19 -11.32 1.90
N VAL A 310 13.04 -11.82 2.35
CA VAL A 310 11.88 -10.99 2.72
C VAL A 310 11.70 -10.99 4.23
N THR A 311 11.52 -9.83 4.84
CA THR A 311 11.06 -9.70 6.22
C THR A 311 9.68 -9.05 6.23
N ILE A 312 8.68 -9.74 6.77
CA ILE A 312 7.33 -9.22 6.98
C ILE A 312 7.12 -9.02 8.48
N ILE A 313 6.89 -7.76 8.85
CA ILE A 313 6.53 -7.34 10.21
C ILE A 313 5.04 -7.02 10.20
N GLY A 314 4.25 -7.93 10.74
CA GLY A 314 2.83 -7.73 10.91
C GLY A 314 2.53 -6.74 12.05
N ASN A 315 1.27 -6.30 12.10
CA ASN A 315 0.73 -5.52 13.22
C ASN A 315 -0.21 -6.39 14.08
N ALA A 316 0.18 -6.65 15.33
CA ALA A 316 -0.59 -7.48 16.26
C ALA A 316 -1.96 -6.88 16.66
N ASP A 317 -2.17 -5.58 16.42
CA ASP A 317 -3.44 -4.88 16.65
C ASP A 317 -4.34 -4.87 15.41
N ASN A 318 -3.85 -5.33 14.26
CA ASN A 318 -4.63 -5.44 13.03
C ASN A 318 -5.23 -6.86 12.89
N ALA A 319 -6.56 -6.97 12.94
CA ALA A 319 -7.25 -8.24 12.79
C ALA A 319 -7.18 -8.82 11.36
N LYS A 320 -6.92 -7.97 10.36
CA LYS A 320 -6.71 -8.34 8.96
C LYS A 320 -5.27 -8.69 8.62
N ASN A 321 -4.34 -8.58 9.57
CA ASN A 321 -2.90 -8.72 9.39
C ASN A 321 -2.48 -10.04 8.70
N ALA A 322 -2.61 -10.11 7.39
CA ALA A 322 -2.35 -11.28 6.59
C ALA A 322 -0.92 -11.20 6.04
N ILE A 323 -0.31 -12.36 5.82
CA ILE A 323 1.11 -12.45 5.46
C ILE A 323 1.24 -12.40 3.95
N ALA A 324 0.51 -13.26 3.25
CA ALA A 324 0.54 -13.32 1.80
C ALA A 324 -0.72 -13.97 1.22
N ASP A 325 -1.21 -13.47 0.10
CA ASP A 325 -2.23 -14.12 -0.72
C ASP A 325 -1.66 -14.50 -2.10
N PHE A 326 -1.91 -15.74 -2.54
CA PHE A 326 -1.48 -16.27 -3.84
C PHE A 326 -2.72 -16.69 -4.64
N ARG A 327 -2.95 -16.00 -5.76
CA ARG A 327 -4.19 -16.12 -6.52
C ARG A 327 -3.95 -16.14 -8.03
N ASP A 328 -5.03 -16.44 -8.75
CA ASP A 328 -5.11 -16.43 -10.21
C ASP A 328 -4.00 -17.22 -10.94
N GLY A 329 -3.47 -18.25 -10.28
CA GLY A 329 -2.38 -19.07 -10.79
C GLY A 329 -1.02 -18.45 -10.55
N ALA A 330 -0.71 -18.03 -9.34
CA ALA A 330 0.63 -17.54 -8.99
C ALA A 330 1.73 -18.52 -9.41
N ASN A 331 2.86 -18.02 -9.95
CA ASN A 331 3.95 -18.83 -10.47
C ASN A 331 5.31 -18.19 -10.18
N GLY A 332 6.15 -18.90 -9.44
CA GLY A 332 7.44 -18.36 -9.05
C GLY A 332 8.05 -19.03 -7.82
N THR A 333 9.07 -18.39 -7.28
CA THR A 333 9.77 -18.87 -6.08
C THR A 333 9.77 -17.79 -5.00
N VAL A 334 9.34 -18.17 -3.79
CA VAL A 334 9.42 -17.32 -2.59
C VAL A 334 10.37 -17.98 -1.57
N LYS A 335 11.47 -17.31 -1.23
CA LYS A 335 12.51 -17.93 -0.40
C LYS A 335 13.20 -16.99 0.60
N ASN A 336 13.72 -17.59 1.67
CA ASN A 336 14.41 -16.88 2.75
C ASN A 336 13.50 -15.80 3.38
N VAL A 337 12.36 -16.22 3.91
CA VAL A 337 11.33 -15.32 4.45
C VAL A 337 11.32 -15.37 5.96
N LEU A 338 11.43 -14.21 6.60
CA LEU A 338 11.20 -14.03 8.03
C LEU A 338 9.84 -13.35 8.24
N VAL A 339 9.02 -13.93 9.12
CA VAL A 339 7.72 -13.34 9.49
C VAL A 339 7.57 -13.25 11.01
N TYR A 340 7.15 -12.09 11.50
CA TYR A 340 6.82 -11.87 12.92
C TYR A 340 5.82 -10.72 13.10
N GLY A 341 5.36 -10.48 14.33
CA GLY A 341 4.33 -9.48 14.60
C GLY A 341 2.91 -9.94 14.23
N LEU A 342 2.69 -11.26 14.20
CA LEU A 342 1.47 -11.88 13.72
C LEU A 342 0.35 -11.91 14.78
N THR A 343 -0.89 -12.03 14.30
CA THR A 343 -2.06 -12.40 15.10
C THR A 343 -2.44 -13.85 14.85
N SER A 344 -3.41 -14.38 15.60
CA SER A 344 -3.92 -15.74 15.37
C SER A 344 -4.69 -15.90 14.07
N SER A 345 -5.05 -14.82 13.38
CA SER A 345 -5.69 -14.84 12.06
C SER A 345 -4.72 -14.64 10.90
N SER A 346 -3.45 -14.33 11.17
CA SER A 346 -2.43 -14.15 10.14
C SER A 346 -2.17 -15.45 9.39
N ASN A 347 -2.18 -15.39 8.06
CA ASN A 347 -2.07 -16.55 7.20
C ASN A 347 -1.32 -16.27 5.89
N VAL A 348 -0.97 -17.34 5.20
CA VAL A 348 -0.50 -17.40 3.83
C VAL A 348 -1.51 -18.25 3.07
N GLU A 349 -2.11 -17.71 2.02
CA GLU A 349 -3.23 -18.34 1.33
C GLU A 349 -2.83 -18.84 -0.07
N LEU A 350 -3.27 -20.04 -0.44
CA LEU A 350 -3.48 -20.42 -1.84
C LEU A 350 -4.98 -20.29 -2.11
N ASP A 351 -5.40 -19.28 -2.87
CA ASP A 351 -6.81 -18.89 -2.95
C ASP A 351 -7.64 -19.79 -3.86
N LYS A 352 -7.09 -20.20 -5.01
CA LYS A 352 -7.85 -20.95 -6.03
C LYS A 352 -7.11 -22.20 -6.52
N ALA A 353 -7.87 -23.05 -7.23
CA ALA A 353 -7.37 -24.33 -7.75
C ALA A 353 -6.13 -24.20 -8.66
N PRO A 354 -5.96 -23.14 -9.48
CA PRO A 354 -4.74 -22.92 -10.23
C PRO A 354 -3.49 -22.77 -9.34
N ASP A 355 -3.59 -22.07 -8.21
CA ASP A 355 -2.49 -21.83 -7.28
C ASP A 355 -2.02 -23.13 -6.63
N VAL A 356 -2.97 -23.94 -6.17
CA VAL A 356 -2.74 -25.28 -5.63
C VAL A 356 -2.09 -26.20 -6.66
N THR A 357 -2.52 -26.10 -7.92
CA THR A 357 -1.96 -26.89 -9.03
C THR A 357 -0.50 -26.50 -9.26
N ARG A 358 -0.21 -25.21 -9.40
CA ARG A 358 1.16 -24.72 -9.60
C ARG A 358 2.07 -25.05 -8.42
N PHE A 359 1.56 -24.99 -7.19
CA PHE A 359 2.30 -25.46 -6.01
C PHE A 359 2.61 -26.97 -6.08
N THR A 360 1.61 -27.79 -6.38
CA THR A 360 1.76 -29.26 -6.44
C THR A 360 2.70 -29.71 -7.57
N ASP A 361 2.68 -29.00 -8.69
CA ASP A 361 3.53 -29.27 -9.85
C ASP A 361 4.97 -28.72 -9.68
N GLY A 362 5.21 -27.92 -8.64
CA GLY A 362 6.51 -27.31 -8.33
C GLY A 362 6.84 -26.09 -9.17
N GLU A 363 5.82 -25.44 -9.75
CA GLU A 363 5.92 -24.16 -10.46
C GLU A 363 5.85 -22.97 -9.50
N LEU A 364 5.03 -23.09 -8.45
CA LEU A 364 5.05 -22.19 -7.29
C LEU A 364 5.79 -22.87 -6.13
N THR A 365 6.89 -22.29 -5.66
CA THR A 365 7.74 -22.93 -4.64
C THR A 365 8.07 -22.02 -3.46
N PHE A 366 8.11 -22.62 -2.28
CA PHE A 366 8.42 -21.96 -1.02
C PHE A 366 9.61 -22.64 -0.36
N THR A 367 10.61 -21.87 0.08
CA THR A 367 11.79 -22.44 0.77
C THR A 367 12.31 -21.54 1.88
N ALA A 368 12.72 -22.15 3.00
CA ALA A 368 13.38 -21.47 4.11
C ALA A 368 12.56 -20.28 4.68
N TRP A 369 11.36 -20.60 5.17
CA TRP A 369 10.54 -19.65 5.93
C TRP A 369 10.80 -19.83 7.42
N GLU A 370 11.03 -18.74 8.14
CA GLU A 370 11.10 -18.72 9.60
C GLU A 370 10.01 -17.81 10.16
N VAL A 371 9.19 -18.35 11.05
CA VAL A 371 8.01 -17.64 11.56
C VAL A 371 8.04 -17.58 13.08
N VAL A 372 7.90 -16.37 13.63
CA VAL A 372 7.59 -16.18 15.05
C VAL A 372 6.09 -16.40 15.24
N VAL A 373 5.72 -17.63 15.55
CA VAL A 373 4.32 -18.06 15.67
C VAL A 373 3.70 -17.47 16.95
N PRO A 374 2.49 -16.87 16.89
CA PRO A 374 1.79 -16.35 18.07
C PRO A 374 1.56 -17.42 19.15
N GLU A 375 1.50 -16.98 20.42
CA GLU A 375 1.24 -17.90 21.53
C GLU A 375 -0.09 -18.66 21.32
N GLY A 376 -0.02 -19.99 21.35
CA GLY A 376 -1.18 -20.87 21.16
C GLY A 376 -1.54 -21.18 19.71
N ALA A 377 -0.86 -20.59 18.72
CA ALA A 377 -0.99 -20.92 17.31
C ALA A 377 0.02 -21.99 16.85
N THR A 378 -0.17 -22.51 15.64
CA THR A 378 0.73 -23.46 14.98
C THR A 378 1.00 -23.02 13.55
N LEU A 379 2.09 -23.51 12.95
CA LEU A 379 2.36 -23.27 11.52
C LEU A 379 1.24 -23.84 10.62
N ASP A 380 0.60 -24.94 11.03
CA ASP A 380 -0.53 -25.52 10.28
C ASP A 380 -1.72 -24.56 10.18
N GLY A 381 -1.85 -23.62 11.12
CA GLY A 381 -2.88 -22.58 11.08
C GLY A 381 -2.47 -21.32 10.30
N ILE A 382 -1.22 -21.25 9.85
CA ILE A 382 -0.71 -20.11 9.07
C ILE A 382 -0.81 -20.40 7.58
N PHE A 383 -0.42 -21.58 7.11
CA PHE A 383 -0.45 -21.93 5.69
C PHE A 383 -1.80 -22.56 5.35
N ASP A 384 -2.64 -21.78 4.67
CA ASP A 384 -4.03 -22.10 4.38
C ASP A 384 -4.21 -22.36 2.87
N ASN A 385 -4.87 -23.47 2.53
CA ASN A 385 -5.35 -23.67 1.17
C ASN A 385 -6.87 -23.55 1.18
N LYS A 386 -7.38 -22.50 0.53
CA LYS A 386 -8.82 -22.20 0.46
C LYS A 386 -9.61 -23.19 -0.39
N VAL A 387 -8.93 -24.02 -1.19
CA VAL A 387 -9.56 -25.04 -2.04
C VAL A 387 -9.75 -26.36 -1.28
N ASP A 388 -8.73 -26.81 -0.55
CA ASP A 388 -8.76 -28.00 0.30
C ASP A 388 -7.77 -27.89 1.47
N ASP A 389 -8.19 -28.20 2.69
CA ASP A 389 -7.38 -27.98 3.90
C ASP A 389 -6.11 -28.88 4.02
N THR A 390 -5.64 -29.56 2.96
CA THR A 390 -4.63 -30.64 3.08
C THR A 390 -3.43 -30.57 2.13
N THR A 391 -3.49 -29.81 1.05
CA THR A 391 -2.43 -29.81 0.02
C THR A 391 -1.30 -28.83 0.29
N PHE A 392 -1.52 -27.74 1.03
CA PHE A 392 -0.47 -26.77 1.33
C PHE A 392 0.30 -27.11 2.61
N GLN A 393 1.32 -27.98 2.47
CA GLN A 393 2.11 -28.45 3.60
C GLN A 393 3.29 -27.52 3.93
N ASN A 394 3.39 -27.10 5.18
CA ASN A 394 4.41 -26.16 5.69
C ASN A 394 5.83 -26.74 5.87
N GLY A 395 6.20 -27.83 5.18
CA GLY A 395 7.51 -28.49 5.34
C GLY A 395 8.71 -27.61 4.97
N PHE A 396 8.46 -26.45 4.35
CA PHE A 396 9.44 -25.41 4.02
C PHE A 396 9.60 -24.34 5.12
N ALA A 397 8.75 -24.37 6.16
CA ALA A 397 8.70 -23.38 7.22
C ALA A 397 9.12 -23.96 8.58
N THR A 398 9.74 -23.12 9.41
CA THR A 398 10.11 -23.44 10.78
C THR A 398 9.61 -22.37 11.75
N SER A 399 9.14 -22.81 12.92
CA SER A 399 8.78 -21.89 13.99
C SER A 399 10.05 -21.52 14.77
N ILE A 400 10.25 -20.23 15.02
CA ILE A 400 11.36 -19.69 15.79
C ILE A 400 10.85 -18.89 16.99
N SER A 401 11.68 -18.70 18.02
CA SER A 401 11.28 -18.07 19.28
C SER A 401 11.14 -16.55 19.22
N SER A 402 11.87 -15.90 18.32
CA SER A 402 11.94 -14.44 18.18
C SER A 402 12.66 -14.07 16.89
N ALA A 403 12.40 -12.87 16.36
CA ALA A 403 13.10 -12.36 15.17
C ALA A 403 14.63 -12.37 15.32
N ASP A 404 15.16 -12.12 16.52
CA ASP A 404 16.61 -12.17 16.79
C ASP A 404 17.25 -13.56 16.58
N ALA A 405 16.44 -14.63 16.56
CA ALA A 405 16.91 -15.99 16.31
C ALA A 405 16.92 -16.34 14.81
N ALA A 406 16.45 -15.43 13.96
CA ALA A 406 16.29 -15.69 12.55
C ALA A 406 17.64 -15.84 11.83
N THR A 407 17.66 -16.72 10.83
CA THR A 407 18.78 -16.96 9.91
C THR A 407 18.44 -16.57 8.47
N VAL A 408 17.18 -16.24 8.21
CA VAL A 408 16.66 -15.72 6.93
C VAL A 408 16.03 -14.34 7.11
N GLY A 409 15.53 -13.76 6.02
CA GLY A 409 14.89 -12.45 6.00
C GLY A 409 15.73 -11.38 5.31
N ALA A 410 15.19 -10.17 5.25
CA ALA A 410 15.85 -9.01 4.70
C ALA A 410 17.06 -8.60 5.53
N THR A 411 18.14 -8.22 4.84
CA THR A 411 19.25 -7.48 5.42
C THR A 411 18.83 -6.02 5.59
N ASN A 412 18.92 -5.52 6.82
CA ASN A 412 18.59 -4.12 7.09
C ASN A 412 19.65 -3.17 6.49
N VAL A 413 19.33 -2.58 5.35
CA VAL A 413 20.12 -1.55 4.65
C VAL A 413 19.40 -0.19 4.61
N PHE A 414 18.26 -0.06 5.29
CA PHE A 414 17.29 1.02 5.13
C PHE A 414 17.54 2.24 6.02
N SER A 415 18.75 2.41 6.56
CA SER A 415 19.09 3.57 7.41
C SER A 415 18.98 4.94 6.73
N TRP A 416 18.93 4.97 5.39
CA TRP A 416 18.75 6.18 4.58
C TRP A 416 17.30 6.65 4.51
N SER A 417 16.36 5.75 4.79
CA SER A 417 14.94 5.90 4.51
C SER A 417 14.21 6.63 5.64
N TYR A 418 12.96 7.04 5.42
CA TYR A 418 12.10 7.61 6.46
C TYR A 418 11.96 6.65 7.65
N TYR A 419 11.75 5.35 7.39
CA TYR A 419 11.74 4.33 8.43
C TYR A 419 13.01 4.35 9.28
N GLY A 420 14.18 4.40 8.65
CA GLY A 420 15.48 4.49 9.34
C GLY A 420 15.72 5.80 10.09
N GLN A 421 14.94 6.85 9.84
CA GLN A 421 15.00 8.09 10.64
C GLN A 421 14.08 8.04 11.87
N LYS A 422 13.09 7.15 11.88
CA LYS A 422 12.06 7.08 12.94
C LYS A 422 12.28 5.92 13.91
N ASN A 423 13.17 4.97 13.58
CA ASN A 423 13.53 3.79 14.39
C ASN A 423 15.05 3.61 14.41
#